data_AF-A0A944FLL9-F1
#
_entry.id   AF-A0A944FLL9-F1
#
_cell.length_a   1.000
_cell.length_b   1.000
_cell.length_c   1.000
_cell.angle_alpha   90.00
_cell.angle_beta   90.00
_cell.angle_gamma   90.00
#
_symmetry.space_group_name_H-M   'P 1'
#
loop_
_entity.id
_entity.type
_entity.pdbx_description
1 polymer ?
#
loop_
_entity_poly.entity_id
_entity_poly.type
_entity_poly.pdbx_seq_one_letter_code
_entity_poly.pdbx_strand_id
1 'polypeptide(L)' 'MSQRPSERQVQIMRALRTWIADHGKGPSVRQLGGLVGLCSTGSVAYQLDRLEAQGLISRSDRPWRSVRLGS' A
#
# COMPACT_ATOMS: atom_id res chain seq x y z
N MET A 1 -1.30 -15.82 12.81
CA MET A 1 -0.20 -15.12 13.51
C MET A 1 -0.03 -13.74 12.89
N SER A 2 -0.60 -12.70 13.49
CA SER A 2 -0.51 -11.33 12.95
C SER A 2 0.86 -10.75 13.31
N GLN A 3 1.82 -10.91 12.40
CA GLN A 3 3.17 -10.40 12.54
C GLN A 3 3.12 -8.87 12.46
N ARG A 4 3.69 -8.17 13.47
CA ARG A 4 3.73 -6.70 13.49
C ARG A 4 4.35 -6.19 12.19
N PRO A 5 3.76 -5.16 11.55
CA PRO A 5 4.32 -4.60 10.33
C PRO A 5 5.71 -4.05 10.59
N SER A 6 6.64 -4.34 9.67
CA SER A 6 7.98 -3.75 9.68
C SER A 6 7.91 -2.23 9.53
N GLU A 7 8.96 -1.52 9.92
CA GLU A 7 9.03 -0.06 9.78
C GLU A 7 8.77 0.42 8.33
N ARG A 8 9.23 -0.37 7.35
CA ARG A 8 8.96 -0.14 5.93
C ARG A 8 7.48 -0.32 5.57
N GLN A 9 6.85 -1.38 6.09
CA GLN A 9 5.41 -1.58 5.91
C GLN A 9 4.61 -0.43 6.56
N VAL A 10 5.04 0.07 7.72
CA VAL A 10 4.44 1.24 8.36
C VAL A 10 4.58 2.49 7.50
N GLN A 11 5.75 2.75 6.89
CA GLN A 11 5.93 3.85 5.95
C GLN A 11 5.00 3.74 4.73
N ILE A 12 4.91 2.53 4.15
CA ILE A 12 4.01 2.26 3.03
C ILE A 12 2.56 2.53 3.41
N MET A 13 2.12 2.04 4.57
CA MET A 13 0.76 2.27 5.06
C MET A 13 0.48 3.75 5.35
N ARG A 14 1.45 4.49 5.92
CA ARG A 14 1.33 5.94 6.11
C ARG A 14 1.18 6.67 4.78
N ALA A 15 2.07 6.40 3.82
CA ALA A 15 2.02 7.01 2.50
C ALA A 15 0.68 6.72 1.80
N LEU A 16 0.20 5.47 1.89
CA LEU A 16 -1.11 5.09 1.34
C LEU A 16 -2.25 5.88 1.99
N ARG A 17 -2.25 6.01 3.32
CA ARG A 17 -3.28 6.73 4.08
C ARG A 17 -3.30 8.21 3.76
N THR A 18 -2.13 8.87 3.75
CA THR A 18 -2.01 10.28 3.38
C THR A 18 -2.49 10.51 1.94
N TRP A 19 -2.05 9.67 1.02
CA TRP A 19 -2.44 9.80 -0.38
C TRP A 19 -3.94 9.64 -0.60
N ILE A 20 -4.57 8.65 0.04
CA ILE A 20 -6.02 8.44 -0.05
C ILE A 20 -6.76 9.64 0.56
N ALA A 21 -6.28 10.20 1.67
CA ALA A 21 -6.88 11.39 2.28
C ALA A 21 -6.83 12.60 1.33
N ASP A 22 -5.72 12.78 0.61
CA ASP A 22 -5.52 13.93 -0.28
C ASP A 22 -6.21 13.76 -1.64
N HIS A 23 -6.24 12.55 -2.20
CA HIS A 23 -6.66 12.29 -3.59
C HIS A 23 -7.97 11.50 -3.71
N GLY A 24 -8.51 10.98 -2.60
CA GLY A 24 -9.73 10.15 -2.57
C GLY A 24 -9.58 8.75 -3.19
N LYS A 25 -8.37 8.36 -3.61
CA LYS A 25 -8.08 7.04 -4.22
C LYS A 25 -6.66 6.59 -3.92
N GLY A 26 -6.40 5.28 -3.93
CA GLY A 26 -5.06 4.74 -3.68
C GLY A 26 -4.03 5.11 -4.78
N PRO A 27 -2.75 5.28 -4.42
CA PRO A 27 -1.68 5.52 -5.39
C PRO A 27 -1.35 4.25 -6.20
N SER A 28 -0.77 4.43 -7.39
CA SER A 28 -0.17 3.30 -8.15
C SER A 28 1.12 2.78 -7.49
N VAL A 29 1.57 1.56 -7.81
CA VAL A 29 2.87 1.00 -7.36
C VAL A 29 4.00 2.02 -7.54
N ARG A 30 4.02 2.66 -8.72
CA ARG A 30 5.10 3.55 -9.13
C ARG A 30 5.07 4.86 -8.33
N GLN A 31 3.88 5.41 -8.10
CA GLN A 31 3.71 6.59 -7.24
C GLN A 31 4.08 6.26 -5.80
N LEU A 32 3.61 5.13 -5.29
CA LEU A 32 3.91 4.67 -3.94
C LEU A 32 5.41 4.46 -3.75
N GLY A 33 6.09 3.84 -4.72
CA GLY A 33 7.55 3.72 -4.73
C GLY A 33 8.26 5.07 -4.67
N GLY A 34 7.79 6.07 -5.42
CA GLY A 34 8.30 7.44 -5.33
C GLY A 34 8.09 8.07 -3.94
N LEU A 35 6.92 7.87 -3.32
CA LEU A 35 6.59 8.43 -2.01
C LEU A 35 7.42 7.83 -0.87
N VAL A 36 7.77 6.53 -0.95
CA VAL A 36 8.54 5.83 0.09
C VAL A 36 10.02 5.64 -0.26
N GLY A 37 10.50 6.21 -1.38
CA GLY A 37 11.89 6.11 -1.81
C GLY A 37 12.32 4.70 -2.27
N LEU A 38 11.38 3.87 -2.75
CA LEU A 38 11.68 2.56 -3.32
C LEU A 38 11.95 2.67 -4.82
N CYS A 39 13.16 2.32 -5.23
CA CYS A 39 13.60 2.38 -6.64
C CYS A 39 12.90 1.38 -7.54
N SER A 40 12.42 0.26 -6.99
CA SER A 40 11.88 -0.86 -7.76
C SER A 40 10.40 -1.08 -7.46
N THR A 41 9.56 -0.99 -8.50
CA THR A 41 8.12 -1.30 -8.44
C THR A 41 7.86 -2.74 -7.97
N GLY A 42 8.74 -3.68 -8.31
CA GLY A 42 8.66 -5.07 -7.83
C GLY A 42 8.75 -5.20 -6.30
N SER A 43 9.63 -4.42 -5.65
CA SER A 43 9.75 -4.42 -4.19
C SER A 43 8.50 -3.84 -3.52
N VAL A 44 7.92 -2.79 -4.11
CA VAL A 44 6.66 -2.19 -3.63
C VAL A 44 5.52 -3.20 -3.76
N ALA A 45 5.39 -3.85 -4.92
CA ALA A 45 4.36 -4.85 -5.17
C ALA A 45 4.43 -6.01 -4.17
N TYR A 46 5.63 -6.55 -3.94
CA TYR A 46 5.84 -7.61 -2.95
C TYR A 46 5.41 -7.20 -1.53
N GLN A 47 5.74 -5.97 -1.10
CA GLN A 47 5.34 -5.49 0.22
C GLN A 47 3.82 -5.31 0.33
N LEU A 48 3.16 -4.85 -0.75
CA LEU A 48 1.70 -4.77 -0.82
C LEU A 48 1.05 -6.14 -0.75
N ASP A 49 1.57 -7.15 -1.47
CA ASP A 49 1.08 -8.53 -1.40
C ASP A 49 1.15 -9.07 0.03
N ARG A 50 2.25 -8.77 0.74
CA ARG A 50 2.42 -9.16 2.14
C ARG A 50 1.44 -8.45 3.08
N LEU A 51 1.21 -7.16 2.87
CA LEU A 51 0.23 -6.39 3.65
C LEU A 51 -1.20 -6.91 3.43
N GLU A 52 -1.53 -7.31 2.20
CA GLU A 52 -2.84 -7.88 1.87
C GLU A 52 -3.01 -9.28 2.44
N ALA A 53 -2.00 -10.14 2.32
CA ALA A 53 -2.00 -11.46 2.95
C ALA A 53 -2.12 -11.39 4.48
N GLN A 54 -1.70 -10.27 5.09
CA GLN A 54 -1.87 -9.98 6.51
C GLN A 54 -3.24 -9.36 6.86
N GLY A 55 -4.08 -9.06 5.87
CA GLY A 55 -5.37 -8.38 6.06
C GLY A 55 -5.24 -6.90 6.44
N LEU A 56 -4.06 -6.30 6.29
CA LEU A 56 -3.80 -4.90 6.65
C LEU A 56 -4.24 -3.93 5.54
N ILE A 57 -4.29 -4.40 4.30
CA ILE A 57 -4.84 -3.67 3.16
C ILE A 57 -5.73 -4.62 2.34
N SER A 58 -6.66 -4.07 1.57
CA SER A 58 -7.41 -4.82 0.56
C SER A 58 -7.34 -4.10 -0.77
N ARG A 59 -6.89 -4.80 -1.81
CA ARG A 59 -6.85 -4.30 -3.18
C ARG A 59 -8.08 -4.84 -3.90
N SER A 60 -8.97 -3.97 -4.38
CA SER A 60 -10.06 -4.43 -5.24
C SER A 60 -9.49 -4.85 -6.61
N ASP A 61 -9.87 -6.02 -7.11
CA ASP A 61 -9.47 -6.73 -8.34
C ASP A 61 -9.70 -6.02 -9.70
N ARG A 62 -9.65 -4.70 -9.77
CA ARG A 62 -9.54 -3.99 -11.05
C ARG A 62 -8.15 -3.37 -11.15
N PRO A 63 -7.53 -3.31 -12.34
CA PRO A 63 -6.20 -2.73 -12.49
C PRO A 63 -6.16 -1.35 -11.80
N TRP A 64 -5.52 -1.31 -10.63
CA TRP A 64 -5.09 -0.12 -9.89
C TRP A 64 -6.12 1.01 -9.66
N ARG A 65 -7.37 0.72 -9.27
CA ARG A 65 -8.36 1.82 -9.11
C ARG A 65 -9.18 1.96 -7.83
N SER A 66 -9.14 1.05 -6.86
CA SER A 66 -9.86 1.32 -5.61
C SER A 66 -9.30 0.56 -4.42
N VAL A 67 -8.59 1.26 -3.55
CA VAL A 67 -8.39 0.80 -2.17
C VAL A 67 -9.45 1.50 -1.32
N ARG A 68 -10.32 0.73 -0.67
CA ARG A 68 -11.29 1.21 0.32
C ARG A 68 -10.86 0.69 1.69
N LEU A 69 -10.85 1.55 2.71
CA LEU A 69 -10.59 1.14 4.09
C LEU A 69 -11.84 0.45 4.63
N GLY A 70 -11.67 -0.76 5.17
CA GLY A 70 -12.72 -1.52 5.84
C GLY A 70 -13.08 -0.90 7.18
N SER A 71 -14.36 -1.02 7.52
CA SER A 71 -14.99 -0.62 8.79
C SER A 71 -14.34 -1.27 10.00
#